data_AF-A0A844WWN0-F1
#
_entry.id   AF-A0A844WWN0-F1
#
_cell.length_a   1.000
_cell.length_b   1.000
_cell.length_c   1.000
_cell.angle_alpha   90.00
_cell.angle_beta   90.00
_cell.angle_gamma   90.00
#
_symmetry.space_group_name_H-M   'P 1'
#
loop_
_entity.id
_entity.type
_entity.pdbx_description
1 polymer ?
#
loop_
_entity_poly.entity_id
_entity_poly.type
_entity_poly.pdbx_seq_one_letter_code
_entity_poly.pdbx_strand_id
1 'polypeptide(L)'
;SEPFRCFVRQKGGRTVIAKRNYGKDIDKSSMDRCLYRYRHLVENAFARIKQYRSISTRYDKLERNYASMVSLAFMLMWLPMYC
;
A
#
# COMPACT_ATOMS: atom_id res chain seq x y z
N SER A 1 11.07 -2.71 7.96
CA SER A 1 12.44 -2.46 8.46
C SER A 1 12.48 -1.10 9.13
N GLU A 2 13.06 -0.99 10.33
CA GLU A 2 13.28 0.29 11.02
C GLU A 2 13.98 1.38 10.19
N PRO A 3 14.97 1.09 9.31
CA PRO A 3 15.58 2.13 8.46
C PRO A 3 14.58 2.84 7.55
N PHE A 4 13.65 2.10 6.94
CA PHE A 4 12.60 2.69 6.10
C PHE A 4 11.65 3.60 6.90
N ARG A 5 11.34 3.21 8.15
CA ARG A 5 10.47 4.01 9.02
C ARG A 5 11.16 5.30 9.45
N CYS A 6 12.46 5.24 9.72
CA CYS A 6 13.26 6.42 10.01
C CYS A 6 13.26 7.39 8.81
N PHE A 7 13.46 6.87 7.59
CA PHE A 7 13.38 7.66 6.36
C PHE A 7 12.02 8.34 6.19
N VAL A 8 10.92 7.60 6.39
CA VAL A 8 9.56 8.18 6.29
C VAL A 8 9.33 9.27 7.34
N ARG A 9 9.79 9.06 8.58
CA ARG A 9 9.72 10.09 9.65
C ARG A 9 10.56 11.32 9.31
N GLN A 10 11.75 11.13 8.76
CA GLN A 10 12.62 12.23 8.31
C GLN A 10 11.94 13.07 7.21
N LYS A 11 11.15 12.44 6.34
CA LYS A 11 10.32 13.11 5.33
C LYS A 11 9.02 13.71 5.88
N GLY A 12 8.81 13.71 7.20
CA GLY A 12 7.61 14.26 7.86
C GLY A 12 6.41 13.30 7.93
N GLY A 13 6.58 12.04 7.53
CA GLY A 13 5.51 11.05 7.59
C GLY A 13 5.14 10.67 9.02
N ARG A 14 3.86 10.85 9.36
CA ARG A 14 3.28 10.45 10.66
C ARG A 14 2.66 9.07 10.57
N THR A 15 2.89 8.23 11.57
CA THR A 15 2.25 6.91 11.64
C THR A 15 0.86 7.04 12.24
N VAL A 16 -0.17 6.82 11.43
CA VAL A 16 -1.58 6.81 11.89
C VAL A 16 -1.96 5.48 12.54
N ILE A 17 -1.36 4.38 12.06
CA ILE A 17 -1.67 3.03 12.52
C ILE A 17 -0.75 2.69 13.68
N ALA A 18 -1.35 2.40 14.85
CA ALA A 18 -0.62 1.90 15.99
C ALA A 18 0.08 0.57 15.68
N LYS A 19 1.25 0.35 16.27
CA LYS A 19 1.93 -0.96 16.18
C LYS A 19 1.03 -2.00 16.82
N ARG A 20 0.77 -3.11 16.12
CA ARG A 20 0.06 -4.25 16.70
C ARG A 20 0.89 -4.78 17.88
N ASN A 21 0.36 -4.62 19.09
CA ASN A 21 0.96 -5.15 20.30
C ASN A 21 0.28 -6.48 20.62
N TYR A 22 1.04 -7.58 20.63
CA TYR A 22 0.51 -8.88 21.02
C TYR A 22 0.31 -8.88 22.54
N GLY A 23 -0.92 -9.13 23.02
CA GLY A 23 -1.23 -9.22 24.45
C GLY A 23 -1.50 -7.91 25.20
N LYS A 24 -1.64 -6.76 24.52
CA LYS A 24 -2.14 -5.51 25.13
C LYS A 24 -3.17 -4.84 24.25
N ASP A 25 -4.18 -4.24 24.87
CA ASP A 25 -5.13 -3.37 24.19
C ASP A 25 -4.37 -2.26 23.45
N ILE A 26 -4.53 -2.23 22.14
CA ILE A 26 -4.02 -1.15 21.30
C ILE A 26 -4.81 0.09 21.72
N ASP A 27 -4.12 1.15 22.14
CA ASP A 27 -4.76 2.43 22.40
C ASP A 27 -5.41 2.95 21.10
N LYS A 28 -6.71 2.74 20.99
CA LYS A 28 -7.53 3.17 19.85
C LYS A 28 -7.86 4.66 19.92
N SER A 29 -7.60 5.32 21.05
CA SER A 29 -7.92 6.74 21.27
C SER A 29 -6.92 7.65 20.53
N SER A 30 -5.65 7.25 20.48
CA SER A 30 -4.60 7.99 19.75
C SER A 30 -4.60 7.78 18.22
N MET A 31 -5.44 6.88 17.69
CA MET A 31 -5.56 6.66 16.25
C MET A 31 -6.71 7.47 15.66
N ASP A 32 -6.40 8.32 14.68
CA ASP A 32 -7.43 8.99 13.90
C ASP A 32 -8.19 7.96 13.04
N ARG A 33 -9.44 7.70 13.43
CA ARG A 33 -10.33 6.75 12.75
C ARG A 33 -10.65 7.16 11.32
N CYS A 34 -10.70 8.45 11.02
CA CYS A 34 -10.99 8.94 9.67
C CYS A 34 -9.83 8.61 8.73
N LEU A 35 -8.59 8.92 9.14
CA LEU A 35 -7.39 8.54 8.39
C LEU A 35 -7.23 7.01 8.29
N TYR A 36 -7.53 6.27 9.37
CA TYR A 36 -7.49 4.81 9.35
C TYR A 36 -8.49 4.21 8.36
N ARG A 37 -9.67 4.82 8.19
CA ARG A 37 -10.69 4.36 7.23
C ARG A 37 -10.14 4.37 5.80
N TYR A 38 -9.42 5.42 5.40
CA TYR A 38 -8.88 5.51 4.04
C TYR A 38 -7.89 4.39 3.66
N ARG A 39 -7.35 3.63 4.63
CA ARG A 39 -6.51 2.46 4.38
C ARG A 39 -7.17 1.46 3.42
N HIS A 40 -8.49 1.25 3.54
CA HIS A 40 -9.18 0.26 2.71
C HIS A 40 -9.10 0.60 1.21
N LEU A 41 -8.99 1.89 0.84
CA LEU A 41 -8.87 2.31 -0.56
C LEU A 41 -7.55 1.81 -1.17
N VAL A 42 -6.47 1.93 -0.40
CA VAL A 42 -5.14 1.45 -0.81
C VAL A 42 -5.13 -0.08 -0.88
N GLU A 43 -5.73 -0.77 0.09
CA GLU A 43 -5.86 -2.23 0.07
C GLU A 43 -6.66 -2.71 -1.14
N ASN A 44 -7.78 -2.05 -1.46
CA ASN A 44 -8.59 -2.36 -2.64
C ASN A 44 -7.81 -2.17 -3.95
N ALA A 45 -6.99 -1.11 -4.05
CA ALA A 45 -6.14 -0.88 -5.21
C ALA A 45 -5.15 -2.04 -5.42
N PHE A 46 -4.46 -2.46 -4.35
CA PHE A 46 -3.55 -3.60 -4.43
C PHE A 46 -4.26 -4.93 -4.66
N ALA A 47 -5.48 -5.11 -4.15
CA ALA A 47 -6.28 -6.30 -4.42
C ALA A 47 -6.62 -6.41 -5.92
N ARG A 48 -7.01 -5.31 -6.56
CA ARG A 48 -7.25 -5.26 -8.01
C ARG A 48 -5.99 -5.58 -8.81
N ILE A 49 -4.85 -4.98 -8.45
CA ILE A 49 -3.59 -5.22 -9.16
C ILE A 49 -3.12 -6.67 -9.03
N LYS A 50 -3.37 -7.31 -7.89
CA LYS A 50 -3.06 -8.73 -7.70
C LYS A 50 -3.91 -9.68 -8.55
N GLN A 51 -5.00 -9.21 -9.16
CA GLN A 51 -5.74 -10.02 -10.15
C GLN A 51 -4.89 -10.29 -11.41
N TYR A 52 -3.96 -9.39 -11.75
CA TYR A 52 -3.01 -9.63 -12.83
C TYR A 52 -2.01 -10.71 -12.40
N ARG A 53 -2.16 -11.91 -12.96
CA ARG A 53 -1.30 -13.06 -12.67
C ARG A 53 0.19 -12.73 -12.83
N SER A 54 0.55 -11.95 -13.86
CA SER A 54 1.93 -11.55 -14.16
C SER A 54 2.58 -10.79 -13.01
N ILE A 55 1.83 -9.89 -12.36
CA ILE A 55 2.29 -9.06 -11.24
C ILE A 55 2.32 -9.85 -9.94
N SER A 56 1.27 -10.66 -9.69
CA SER A 56 1.13 -11.45 -8.47
C SER A 56 2.25 -12.47 -8.30
N THR A 57 2.58 -13.17 -9.39
CA THR A 57 3.61 -14.22 -9.40
C THR A 57 5.02 -13.69 -9.69
N ARG A 58 5.15 -12.40 -10.03
CA ARG A 58 6.41 -11.76 -10.46
C ARG A 58 7.13 -12.56 -11.56
N TYR A 59 6.43 -12.81 -12.68
CA TYR A 59 7.04 -13.52 -13.82
C TYR A 59 8.24 -12.78 -14.44
N ASP A 60 8.29 -11.45 -14.30
CA ASP A 60 9.39 -10.65 -14.85
C ASP A 60 10.70 -10.90 -14.12
N LYS A 61 11.72 -11.33 -14.88
CA LYS A 61 13.08 -11.56 -14.37
C LYS A 61 13.84 -10.26 -14.08
N LEU A 62 13.53 -9.20 -14.84
CA LEU A 62 14.20 -7.90 -14.71
C LEU A 62 13.35 -6.96 -13.86
N GLU A 63 13.99 -6.34 -12.87
CA GLU A 63 13.37 -5.35 -11.99
C GLU A 63 12.72 -4.19 -12.76
N ARG A 64 13.36 -3.74 -13.84
CA ARG A 64 12.86 -2.67 -14.71
C ARG A 64 11.55 -3.05 -15.38
N ASN A 65 11.44 -4.29 -15.86
CA ASN A 65 10.23 -4.75 -16.54
C ASN A 65 9.07 -4.92 -15.55
N TYR A 66 9.36 -5.48 -14.37
CA TYR A 66 8.38 -5.58 -13.29
C TYR A 66 7.86 -4.21 -12.86
N ALA A 67 8.75 -3.24 -12.67
CA ALA A 67 8.38 -1.87 -12.30
C ALA A 67 7.47 -1.24 -13.35
N SER A 68 7.82 -1.34 -14.64
CA SER A 68 7.00 -0.84 -15.74
C SER A 68 5.61 -1.48 -15.77
N MET A 69 5.51 -2.79 -15.57
CA MET A 69 4.23 -3.50 -15.58
C MET A 69 3.33 -3.13 -14.39
N VAL A 70 3.92 -2.91 -13.21
CA VAL A 70 3.20 -2.40 -12.04
C VAL A 70 2.68 -0.98 -12.31
N SER A 71 3.52 -0.09 -12.85
CA SER A 71 3.11 1.26 -13.24
C SER A 71 1.97 1.24 -14.26
N LEU A 72 2.03 0.36 -15.26
CA LEU A 72 0.97 0.19 -16.25
C LEU A 72 -0.35 -0.25 -15.62
N ALA A 73 -0.32 -1.21 -14.68
CA ALA A 73 -1.52 -1.67 -14.00
C ALA A 73 -2.19 -0.56 -13.17
N PHE A 74 -1.41 0.30 -12.51
CA PHE A 74 -1.96 1.47 -11.82
C PHE A 74 -2.55 2.50 -12.79
N MET A 75 -1.91 2.75 -13.93
CA MET A 75 -2.45 3.65 -14.96
C MET A 75 -3.79 3.14 -15.50
N LEU A 76 -3.89 1.84 -15.82
CA LEU A 76 -5.13 1.21 -16.28
C LEU A 76 -6.22 1.22 -15.20
N MET A 77 -5.85 1.07 -13.93
CA MET A 77 -6.81 1.17 -12.82
C MET A 77 -7.38 2.59 -12.67
N TRP A 78 -6.59 3.62 -12.95
CA TRP A 78 -6.96 5.02 -12.81
C TRP A 78 -7.79 5.55 -13.98
N LEU A 79 -7.58 5.01 -15.19
CA LEU A 79 -8.37 5.37 -16.36
C LEU A 79 -9.85 5.00 -16.13
N PRO A 80 -10.77 5.98 -16.13
CA PRO A 80 -12.19 5.67 -16.21
C PRO A 80 -12.43 4.96 -17.53
N MET A 81 -12.90 3.72 -17.44
CA MET A 81 -13.35 2.97 -18.60
C MET A 81 -14.68 3.62 -19.04
N TYR A 82 -14.59 4.73 -19.76
CA TYR A 82 -15.71 5.30 -20.48
C TYR A 82 -16.04 4.33 -21.61
N CYS A 83 -16.97 3.42 -21.35
CA CYS A 83 -17.69 2.67 -22.37
C CYS A 83 -18.95 3.45 -22.74
#